data_AF-A0A5B7F2K0-F1
#
_entry.id   AF-A0A5B7F2K0-F1
#
_cell.length_a   1.000
_cell.length_b   1.000
_cell.length_c   1.000
_cell.angle_alpha   90.00
_cell.angle_beta   90.00
_cell.angle_gamma   90.00
#
_symmetry.space_group_name_H-M   'P 1'
#
loop_
_entity.id
_entity.type
_entity.pdbx_description
1 polymer ?
#
loop_
_entity_poly.entity_id
_entity_poly.type
_entity_poly.pdbx_seq_one_letter_code
_entity_poly.pdbx_strand_id
1 'polypeptide(L)'
;MVHTSETVRLKFFINLLMSKYHPVMLVGSSGCGKSALLNEKLNSLPEEYAVCNVPFNYYTTSELLQRVLEKPLEKKAGRNFAPPGNKKLVYFIDDINMPMTVG
;
A
#
# COMPACT_ATOMS: atom_id res chain seq x y z
N MET A 1 9.51 -0.82 -17.26
CA MET A 1 10.58 -0.99 -16.26
C MET A 1 11.67 -1.87 -16.85
N VAL A 2 12.95 -1.63 -16.56
CA VAL A 2 14.04 -2.51 -17.04
C VAL A 2 14.14 -3.75 -16.14
N HIS A 3 14.20 -4.93 -16.75
CA HIS A 3 14.34 -6.19 -16.01
C HIS A 3 15.82 -6.46 -15.70
N THR A 4 16.26 -6.05 -14.51
CA THR A 4 17.55 -6.44 -13.93
C THR A 4 17.37 -7.63 -12.98
N SER A 5 18.45 -8.34 -12.65
CA SER A 5 18.41 -9.44 -11.68
C SER A 5 17.86 -8.99 -10.31
N GLU A 6 18.11 -7.74 -9.92
CA GLU A 6 17.57 -7.15 -8.68
C GLU A 6 16.05 -6.97 -8.76
N THR A 7 15.55 -6.34 -9.83
CA THR A 7 14.12 -6.14 -10.04
C THR A 7 13.38 -7.48 -10.09
N VAL A 8 13.96 -8.52 -10.70
CA VAL A 8 13.37 -9.87 -10.73
C VAL A 8 13.25 -10.46 -9.32
N ARG A 9 14.29 -10.35 -8.48
CA ARG A 9 14.24 -10.82 -7.08
C ARG A 9 13.20 -10.06 -6.26
N LEU A 10 13.13 -8.74 -6.40
CA LEU A 10 12.13 -7.94 -5.69
C LEU A 10 10.70 -8.31 -6.12
N LYS A 11 10.45 -8.48 -7.43
CA LYS A 11 9.15 -8.94 -7.94
C LYS A 11 8.74 -10.29 -7.35
N PHE A 12 9.68 -11.23 -7.21
CA PHE A 12 9.41 -12.51 -6.56
C PHE A 12 8.90 -12.34 -5.13
N PHE A 13 9.62 -11.57 -4.29
CA PHE A 13 9.21 -11.36 -2.89
C PHE A 13 7.91 -10.58 -2.77
N ILE A 14 7.72 -9.53 -3.58
CA ILE A 14 6.47 -8.76 -3.61
C ILE A 14 5.29 -9.69 -3.93
N ASN A 15 5.41 -10.53 -4.97
CA ASN A 15 4.37 -11.48 -5.34
C ASN A 15 4.10 -12.50 -4.23
N LEU A 16 5.16 -13.06 -3.63
CA LEU A 16 5.05 -14.05 -2.56
C LEU A 16 4.31 -13.47 -1.35
N LEU A 17 4.75 -12.33 -0.83
CA LEU A 17 4.19 -11.70 0.36
C LEU A 17 2.74 -11.25 0.13
N MET A 18 2.45 -10.60 -0.99
CA MET A 18 1.08 -10.19 -1.32
C MET A 18 0.14 -11.39 -1.46
N SER A 19 0.58 -12.50 -2.05
CA SER A 19 -0.24 -13.73 -2.16
C SER A 19 -0.62 -14.33 -0.80
N LYS A 20 0.15 -14.01 0.24
CA LYS A 20 -0.07 -14.42 1.63
C LYS A 20 -0.68 -13.30 2.47
N TYR A 21 -1.14 -12.21 1.86
CA TYR A 21 -1.70 -11.04 2.55
C TYR A 21 -0.74 -10.40 3.56
N HIS A 22 0.57 -10.50 3.32
CA HIS A 22 1.58 -9.82 4.14
C HIS A 22 1.89 -8.45 3.54
N PRO A 23 1.91 -7.37 4.35
CA PRO A 23 2.33 -6.04 3.90
C PRO A 23 3.77 -6.04 3.40
N VAL A 24 4.07 -5.17 2.42
CA VAL A 24 5.40 -5.04 1.81
C VAL A 24 5.86 -3.59 1.89
N MET A 25 7.10 -3.37 2.32
CA MET A 25 7.77 -2.06 2.31
C MET A 25 9.11 -2.18 1.58
N LEU A 26 9.34 -1.31 0.60
CA LEU A 26 10.63 -1.21 -0.10
C LEU A 26 11.44 -0.06 0.47
N VAL A 27 12.67 -0.33 0.90
CA VAL A 27 13.58 0.66 1.47
C VAL A 27 14.79 0.83 0.55
N GLY A 28 15.22 2.08 0.35
CA GLY A 28 16.39 2.42 -0.46
C GLY A 28 16.39 3.90 -0.84
N SER A 29 17.47 4.39 -1.45
CA SER A 29 17.63 5.81 -1.81
C SER A 29 16.51 6.33 -2.72
N SER A 30 16.29 7.66 -2.69
CA SER A 30 15.37 8.31 -3.62
C SER A 30 15.83 8.09 -5.07
N GLY A 31 14.90 7.97 -6.00
CA GLY A 31 15.20 7.74 -7.42
C GLY A 31 15.52 6.29 -7.82
N CYS A 32 15.60 5.33 -6.90
CA CYS A 32 15.89 3.92 -7.22
C CYS A 32 14.71 3.13 -7.84
N GLY A 33 13.64 3.79 -8.29
CA GLY A 33 12.52 3.13 -8.98
C GLY A 33 11.55 2.31 -8.09
N LYS A 34 11.59 2.49 -6.77
CA LYS A 34 10.71 1.78 -5.81
C LYS A 34 9.23 1.99 -6.10
N SER A 35 8.81 3.25 -6.24
CA SER A 35 7.45 3.65 -6.58
C SER A 35 7.00 3.07 -7.92
N ALA A 36 7.88 3.11 -8.93
CA ALA A 36 7.58 2.54 -10.24
C ALA A 36 7.37 1.02 -10.18
N LEU A 37 8.16 0.30 -9.38
CA LEU A 37 8.03 -1.14 -9.17
C LEU A 37 6.71 -1.53 -8.50
N LEU A 38 6.35 -0.84 -7.42
CA LEU A 38 5.09 -1.10 -6.72
C LEU A 38 3.88 -0.72 -7.58
N ASN A 39 3.93 0.43 -8.27
CA ASN A 39 2.85 0.82 -9.19
C ASN A 39 2.68 -0.18 -10.35
N GLU A 40 3.77 -0.71 -10.93
CA GLU A 40 3.68 -1.78 -11.93
C GLU A 40 2.94 -3.00 -11.36
N LYS A 41 3.26 -3.41 -10.13
CA LYS A 41 2.59 -4.53 -9.46
C LYS A 41 1.12 -4.24 -9.18
N LEU A 42 0.79 -3.05 -8.66
CA LEU A 42 -0.57 -2.67 -8.30
C LEU A 42 -1.47 -2.59 -9.55
N ASN A 43 -0.95 -2.05 -10.65
CA ASN A 43 -1.64 -2.01 -11.93
C ASN A 43 -1.83 -3.40 -12.57
N SER A 44 -1.05 -4.39 -12.15
CA SER A 44 -1.18 -5.78 -12.61
C SER A 44 -2.12 -6.62 -11.73
N LEU A 45 -2.72 -6.05 -10.69
CA LEU A 45 -3.61 -6.81 -9.81
C LEU A 45 -4.94 -7.10 -10.53
N PRO A 46 -5.53 -8.30 -10.31
CA PRO A 46 -6.84 -8.61 -10.86
C PRO A 46 -7.93 -7.73 -10.22
N GLU A 47 -9.08 -7.62 -10.88
CA GLU A 47 -10.20 -6.78 -10.41
C GLU A 47 -10.65 -7.09 -8.99
N GLU A 48 -10.42 -8.30 -8.47
CA GLU A 48 -10.72 -8.64 -7.07
C GLU A 48 -9.97 -7.76 -6.06
N TYR A 49 -8.91 -7.04 -6.46
CA TYR A 49 -8.24 -6.06 -5.60
C TYR A 49 -8.80 -4.65 -5.80
N ALA A 50 -8.94 -3.93 -4.70
CA ALA A 50 -9.10 -2.49 -4.68
C ALA A 50 -7.81 -1.86 -4.16
N VAL A 51 -7.33 -0.80 -4.80
CA VAL A 51 -6.14 -0.07 -4.35
C VAL A 51 -6.56 1.31 -3.86
N CYS A 52 -6.18 1.67 -2.64
CA CYS A 52 -6.40 2.98 -2.06
C CYS A 52 -5.06 3.67 -1.84
N ASN A 53 -4.82 4.76 -2.55
CA ASN A 53 -3.66 5.62 -2.31
C ASN A 53 -3.89 6.40 -1.01
N VAL A 54 -3.00 6.23 -0.06
CA VAL A 54 -3.03 6.92 1.24
C VAL A 54 -2.07 8.11 1.16
N PRO A 55 -2.56 9.35 1.05
CA PRO A 55 -1.70 10.51 1.18
C PRO A 55 -1.13 10.53 2.60
N PHE A 56 0.19 10.38 2.69
CA PHE A 56 0.91 10.36 3.95
C PHE A 56 2.04 11.39 3.87
N ASN A 57 2.00 12.37 4.76
CA ASN A 57 2.94 13.47 4.79
C ASN A 57 3.11 14.00 6.22
N TYR A 58 3.97 15.00 6.37
CA TYR A 58 4.29 15.61 7.66
C TYR A 58 3.09 16.09 8.48
N TYR A 59 2.02 16.56 7.83
CA TYR A 59 0.81 17.08 8.48
C TYR A 59 -0.25 16.00 8.75
N THR A 60 0.06 14.73 8.45
CA THR A 60 -0.90 13.64 8.62
C THR A 60 -1.02 13.28 10.10
N THR A 61 -2.14 13.66 10.72
CA THR A 61 -2.50 13.24 12.08
C THR A 61 -3.12 11.85 12.07
N SER A 62 -3.18 11.19 13.24
CA SER A 62 -3.86 9.90 13.38
C SER A 62 -5.34 9.96 12.96
N GLU A 63 -6.02 11.08 13.26
CA GLU A 63 -7.42 11.29 12.86
C GLU A 63 -7.56 11.41 11.34
N LEU A 64 -6.67 12.15 10.68
CA LEU A 64 -6.69 12.27 9.22
C LEU A 64 -6.41 10.93 8.56
N LEU A 65 -5.39 10.21 9.05
CA LEU A 65 -5.06 8.87 8.57
C LEU A 65 -6.26 7.92 8.72
N GLN A 66 -6.91 7.91 9.88
CA GLN A 66 -8.09 7.08 10.12
C GLN A 66 -9.21 7.38 9.11
N ARG A 67 -9.54 8.66 8.88
CA ARG A 67 -10.55 9.06 7.89
C ARG A 67 -10.20 8.59 6.47
N VAL A 68 -8.93 8.65 6.09
CA VAL A 68 -8.45 8.16 4.79
C VAL A 68 -8.61 6.64 4.70
N LEU A 69 -8.21 5.90 5.74
CA LEU A 69 -8.30 4.44 5.78
C LEU A 69 -9.75 3.95 5.81
N GLU A 70 -10.66 4.67 6.47
CA GLU A 70 -12.08 4.31 6.55
C GLU A 70 -12.86 4.60 5.27
N LYS A 71 -12.43 5.58 4.45
CA LYS A 71 -13.13 6.00 3.22
C LYS A 71 -13.51 4.85 2.26
N PRO A 72 -12.63 3.88 1.94
CA PRO A 72 -12.97 2.75 1.06
C PRO A 72 -13.70 1.60 1.77
N LEU A 73 -14.01 1.72 3.07
CA LEU A 73 -14.60 0.64 3.86
C LEU A 73 -16.11 0.86 4.07
N GLU A 74 -16.83 -0.24 4.17
CA GLU A 74 -18.20 -0.31 4.64
C GLU A 74 -18.25 -0.88 6.06
N LYS A 75 -19.08 -0.29 6.91
CA LYS A 75 -19.40 -0.88 8.20
C LYS A 75 -20.22 -2.14 7.99
N LYS A 76 -19.76 -3.28 8.51
CA LYS A 76 -20.48 -4.56 8.43
C LYS A 76 -21.33 -4.79 9.68
N ALA A 77 -20.70 -5.10 10.80
CA ALA A 77 -21.36 -5.33 12.09
C ALA A 77 -20.49 -4.85 13.25
N GLY A 78 -21.09 -4.25 14.27
CA GLY A 78 -20.35 -3.74 15.44
C GLY A 78 -19.26 -2.74 15.04
N ARG A 79 -18.00 -3.08 15.32
CA ARG A 79 -16.79 -2.31 14.96
C ARG A 79 -16.02 -2.91 13.77
N ASN A 80 -16.63 -3.83 13.02
CA ASN A 80 -15.99 -4.47 11.87
C ASN A 80 -16.26 -3.67 10.59
N PHE A 81 -15.17 -3.36 9.89
CA PHE A 81 -15.16 -2.65 8.62
C PHE A 81 -14.48 -3.54 7.56
N ALA A 82 -15.01 -3.53 6.34
CA ALA A 82 -14.45 -4.28 5.23
C ALA A 82 -14.70 -3.53 3.92
N PRO A 83 -13.86 -3.71 2.89
CA PRO A 83 -14.14 -3.17 1.58
C PRO A 83 -15.50 -3.65 1.04
N PRO A 84 -16.11 -2.90 0.10
CA PRO A 84 -17.36 -3.28 -0.53
C PRO A 84 -17.24 -4.61 -1.27
N GLY A 85 -18.29 -5.44 -1.18
CA GLY A 85 -18.34 -6.76 -1.79
C GLY A 85 -17.25 -7.72 -1.27
N ASN A 86 -16.67 -8.49 -2.19
CA ASN A 86 -15.62 -9.48 -1.91
C ASN A 86 -14.23 -9.00 -2.33
N LYS A 87 -14.00 -7.68 -2.36
CA LYS A 87 -12.72 -7.11 -2.79
C LYS A 87 -11.64 -7.29 -1.72
N LYS A 88 -10.38 -7.39 -2.15
CA LYS A 88 -9.17 -7.35 -1.32
C LYS A 88 -8.60 -5.95 -1.37
N LEU A 89 -8.56 -5.24 -0.24
CA LEU A 89 -8.09 -3.86 -0.20
C LEU A 89 -6.58 -3.79 0.04
N VAL A 90 -5.89 -3.03 -0.80
CA VAL A 90 -4.48 -2.67 -0.63
C VAL A 90 -4.41 -1.17 -0.40
N TYR A 91 -3.87 -0.77 0.75
CA TYR A 91 -3.46 0.62 0.97
C TYR A 91 -2.05 0.82 0.45
N PHE A 92 -1.88 1.77 -0.45
CA PHE A 92 -0.57 2.13 -1.00
C PHE A 92 -0.12 3.46 -0.42
N ILE A 93 1.06 3.47 0.19
CA ILE A 93 1.76 4.66 0.67
C ILE A 93 3.06 4.75 -0.12
N ASP A 94 3.21 5.82 -0.91
CA ASP A 94 4.37 6.01 -1.78
C ASP A 94 5.61 6.52 -1.02
N ASP A 95 5.37 7.40 -0.04
CA ASP A 95 6.41 8.01 0.76
C ASP A 95 6.01 8.01 2.24
N ILE A 96 6.89 7.45 3.08
CA ILE A 96 6.78 7.48 4.54
C ILE A 96 7.96 8.30 5.04
N ASN A 97 7.96 9.59 4.74
CA ASN A 97 8.74 10.54 5.50
C ASN A 97 8.05 10.70 6.87
N MET A 98 8.80 10.41 7.92
CA MET A 98 8.35 10.27 9.32
C MET A 98 7.27 11.28 9.73
N PRO A 99 6.09 10.86 10.23
CA PRO A 99 5.15 11.77 10.90
C PRO A 99 5.77 12.20 12.24
N MET A 100 5.42 13.40 12.75
CA MET A 100 5.97 13.94 14.00
C MET A 100 6.02 12.89 15.12
N THR A 101 7.23 12.58 15.62
CA THR A 101 7.39 12.02 16.96
C THR A 101 7.09 13.13 17.95
N VAL A 102 5.97 13.05 18.65
CA VAL A 102 5.73 13.89 19.83
C VAL A 102 6.78 13.46 20.85
N GLY A 103 7.71 14.37 21.17
CA GLY A 103 8.67 14.21 22.25
C GLY A 103 8.04 14.48 23.62
#